data_AF-A0A377DNV2-F1
#
_entry.id   AF-A0A377DNV2-F1
#
_cell.length_a   1.000
_cell.length_b   1.000
_cell.length_c   1.000
_cell.angle_alpha   90.00
_cell.angle_beta   90.00
_cell.angle_gamma   90.00
#
_symmetry.space_group_name_H-M   'P 1'
#
loop_
_entity.id
_entity.type
_entity.pdbx_description
1 polymer ?
#
loop_
_entity_poly.entity_id
_entity_poly.type
_entity_poly.pdbx_seq_one_letter_code
_entity_poly.pdbx_strand_id
1 'polypeptide(L)'
;MKKKLGSRIDGIGLYRTEIPFMLQSGFPSEEEQVAQYQGMLQMFNDKPVTLRTLDVGADKQLPYMPISEENPCLGWRGIRITLDQPEIFLIQVRAMLRANAATGNLNILLPMVTSLDEVDEARRLIERAGREVEEMIGYEIPKPRIGIMLEVPSMVFMLPHLAKRVDFISVGTNDLTQYILAVDRNNTRVANIYDSLHPAMLRALAMIAREAEIHGIDLRLCGEMAGDPMCVAILIGLGYRHLSMNGRSVARAKIPAAAH
;
A
#
# COMPACT_ATOMS: atom_id res chain seq x y z
N MET A 1 3.15 -21.24 17.79
CA MET A 1 3.37 -20.92 16.35
C MET A 1 3.67 -19.44 16.07
N LYS A 2 2.94 -18.47 16.65
CA LYS A 2 3.19 -17.01 16.45
C LYS A 2 4.63 -16.54 16.72
N LYS A 3 5.28 -17.04 17.78
CA LYS A 3 6.66 -16.66 18.18
C LYS A 3 7.76 -17.08 17.18
N LYS A 4 7.57 -18.13 16.38
CA LYS A 4 8.60 -18.62 15.43
C LYS A 4 8.62 -17.84 14.11
N LEU A 5 7.48 -17.27 13.69
CA LEU A 5 7.38 -16.55 12.43
C LEU A 5 8.02 -15.14 12.49
N GLY A 6 7.94 -14.48 13.66
CA GLY A 6 8.46 -13.13 13.87
C GLY A 6 9.98 -12.96 13.68
N SER A 7 10.76 -14.05 13.82
CA SER A 7 12.22 -14.02 13.58
C SER A 7 12.60 -13.96 12.09
N ARG A 8 11.72 -14.39 11.18
CA ARG A 8 11.98 -14.45 9.73
C ARG A 8 11.24 -13.38 8.93
N ILE A 9 10.45 -12.53 9.58
CA ILE A 9 9.69 -11.46 8.92
C ILE A 9 10.36 -10.13 9.25
N ASP A 10 10.66 -9.30 8.26
CA ASP A 10 11.39 -8.03 8.46
C ASP A 10 10.47 -6.85 8.78
N GLY A 11 9.16 -7.08 8.78
CA GLY A 11 8.10 -6.11 9.08
C GLY A 11 6.81 -6.44 8.34
N ILE A 12 5.85 -5.52 8.37
CA ILE A 12 4.66 -5.60 7.51
C ILE A 12 4.86 -4.64 6.33
N GLY A 13 5.07 -5.18 5.13
CA GLY A 13 5.23 -4.37 3.93
C GLY A 13 3.91 -3.85 3.35
N LEU A 14 2.78 -4.47 3.69
CA LEU A 14 1.44 -4.00 3.32
C LEU A 14 0.39 -4.58 4.28
N TYR A 15 -0.30 -3.71 4.99
CA TYR A 15 -1.55 -4.02 5.70
C TYR A 15 -2.71 -3.34 4.96
N ARG A 16 -3.71 -4.13 4.57
CA ARG A 16 -4.92 -3.66 3.90
C ARG A 16 -5.97 -3.28 4.95
N THR A 17 -6.31 -2.00 5.04
CA THR A 17 -7.28 -1.53 6.04
C THR A 17 -8.72 -1.78 5.64
N GLU A 18 -8.99 -2.17 4.40
CA GLU A 18 -10.36 -2.33 3.91
C GLU A 18 -11.13 -3.48 4.58
N ILE A 19 -10.44 -4.53 5.05
CA ILE A 19 -11.08 -5.71 5.62
C ILE A 19 -11.95 -5.34 6.84
N PRO A 20 -11.43 -4.63 7.85
CA PRO A 20 -12.26 -4.11 8.94
C PRO A 20 -13.46 -3.27 8.49
N PHE A 21 -13.29 -2.40 7.49
CA PHE A 21 -14.37 -1.55 6.98
C PHE A 21 -15.47 -2.39 6.32
N MET A 22 -15.12 -3.46 5.61
CA MET A 22 -16.08 -4.35 4.95
C MET A 22 -16.86 -5.24 5.92
N LEU A 23 -16.31 -5.54 7.10
CA LEU A 23 -16.93 -6.44 8.09
C LEU A 23 -17.91 -5.72 9.03
N GLN A 24 -17.96 -4.40 9.00
CA GLN A 24 -18.83 -3.59 9.86
C GLN A 24 -20.10 -3.13 9.13
N SER A 25 -21.09 -2.69 9.90
CA SER A 25 -22.35 -2.14 9.39
C SER A 25 -22.30 -0.63 9.12
N GLY A 26 -21.16 0.01 9.37
CA GLY A 26 -20.91 1.43 9.18
C GLY A 26 -19.40 1.71 9.15
N PHE A 27 -19.03 2.99 8.97
CA PHE A 27 -17.63 3.39 9.06
C PHE A 27 -17.11 3.19 10.49
N PRO A 28 -15.95 2.53 10.68
CA PRO A 28 -15.35 2.35 11.99
C PRO A 28 -14.99 3.70 12.58
N SER A 29 -15.32 3.89 13.86
CA SER A 29 -14.93 5.07 14.63
C SER A 29 -13.41 5.19 14.75
N GLU A 30 -12.94 6.39 15.08
CA GLU A 30 -11.51 6.63 15.30
C GLU A 30 -10.93 5.67 16.35
N GLU A 31 -11.62 5.48 17.48
CA GLU A 31 -11.16 4.60 18.58
C GLU A 31 -11.06 3.13 18.16
N GLU A 32 -12.02 2.63 17.38
CA GLU A 32 -11.98 1.26 16.85
C GLU A 32 -10.78 1.05 15.92
N GLN A 33 -10.51 2.06 15.07
CA GLN A 33 -9.34 2.04 14.19
C GLN A 33 -8.03 2.13 14.97
N VAL A 34 -7.94 3.00 15.99
CA VAL A 34 -6.76 3.10 16.88
C VAL A 34 -6.45 1.75 17.50
N ALA A 35 -7.43 1.09 18.11
CA ALA A 35 -7.24 -0.19 18.77
C ALA A 35 -6.70 -1.26 17.80
N GLN A 36 -7.21 -1.29 16.57
CA GLN A 36 -6.75 -2.23 15.54
C GLN A 36 -5.32 -1.94 15.09
N TYR A 37 -5.02 -0.68 14.76
CA TYR A 37 -3.70 -0.28 14.26
C TYR A 37 -2.63 -0.41 15.35
N GLN A 38 -2.94 -0.05 16.58
CA GLN A 38 -2.03 -0.15 17.72
C GLN A 38 -1.64 -1.61 17.98
N GLY A 39 -2.60 -2.52 17.93
CA GLY A 39 -2.32 -3.96 18.05
C GLY A 39 -1.35 -4.48 16.98
N MET A 40 -1.44 -3.98 15.74
CA MET A 40 -0.52 -4.34 14.65
C MET A 40 0.87 -3.73 14.84
N LEU A 41 0.95 -2.44 15.18
CA LEU A 41 2.21 -1.72 15.37
C LEU A 41 3.02 -2.29 16.53
N GLN A 42 2.39 -2.56 17.66
CA GLN A 42 3.03 -3.14 18.84
C GLN A 42 3.52 -4.57 18.61
N MET A 43 2.82 -5.37 17.79
CA MET A 43 3.23 -6.74 17.47
C MET A 43 4.55 -6.78 16.67
N PHE A 44 4.92 -5.67 16.03
CA PHE A 44 6.14 -5.50 15.24
C PHE A 44 6.94 -4.27 15.71
N ASN A 45 6.98 -4.00 17.02
CA ASN A 45 7.54 -2.76 17.58
C ASN A 45 8.89 -2.31 17.00
N ASP A 46 9.82 -3.26 16.78
CA ASP A 46 11.17 -2.96 16.29
C ASP A 46 11.29 -3.03 14.75
N LYS A 47 10.17 -3.10 14.04
CA LYS A 47 10.10 -3.34 12.59
C LYS A 47 9.07 -2.43 11.92
N PRO A 48 9.31 -2.00 10.67
CA PRO A 48 8.38 -1.12 9.97
C PRO A 48 7.04 -1.82 9.68
N VAL A 49 5.95 -1.07 9.83
CA VAL A 49 4.59 -1.51 9.51
C VAL A 49 3.97 -0.52 8.53
N THR A 50 3.64 -0.99 7.34
CA THR A 50 3.06 -0.17 6.28
C THR A 50 1.55 -0.37 6.25
N LEU A 51 0.81 0.64 6.70
CA LEU A 51 -0.65 0.66 6.60
C LEU A 51 -1.04 1.39 5.31
N ARG A 52 -1.83 0.74 4.46
CA ARG A 52 -2.40 1.39 3.29
C ARG A 52 -3.70 2.08 3.69
N THR A 53 -3.91 3.31 3.26
CA THR A 53 -5.19 3.98 3.47
C THR A 53 -6.30 3.28 2.68
N LEU A 54 -7.55 3.63 2.98
CA LEU A 54 -8.73 2.92 2.48
C LEU A 54 -8.74 2.83 0.93
N ASP A 55 -8.67 1.60 0.40
CA ASP A 55 -8.77 1.30 -1.04
C ASP A 55 -10.01 0.46 -1.35
N VAL A 56 -11.17 1.12 -1.36
CA VAL A 56 -12.49 0.58 -1.72
C VAL A 56 -13.01 1.24 -3.00
N GLY A 57 -14.12 0.73 -3.55
CA GLY A 57 -14.81 1.33 -4.70
C GLY A 57 -14.77 0.50 -5.99
N ALA A 58 -13.99 -0.59 -6.03
CA ALA A 58 -13.99 -1.56 -7.13
C ALA A 58 -14.63 -2.89 -6.71
N ASP A 59 -13.84 -3.96 -6.63
CA ASP A 59 -14.23 -5.29 -6.17
C ASP A 59 -14.54 -5.35 -4.66
N LYS A 60 -14.10 -4.33 -3.91
CA LYS A 60 -14.30 -4.20 -2.46
C LYS A 60 -15.38 -3.16 -2.20
N GLN A 61 -16.62 -3.63 -2.08
CA GLN A 61 -17.76 -2.76 -1.77
C GLN A 61 -18.05 -2.71 -0.27
N LEU A 62 -18.49 -1.53 0.18
CA LEU A 62 -18.96 -1.30 1.54
C LEU A 62 -20.50 -1.32 1.54
N PRO A 63 -21.15 -2.19 2.34
CA PRO A 63 -22.62 -2.31 2.34
C PRO A 63 -23.36 -1.00 2.65
N TYR A 64 -22.74 -0.12 3.43
CA TYR A 64 -23.27 1.17 3.89
C TYR A 64 -22.81 2.37 3.02
N MET A 65 -22.02 2.13 1.98
CA MET A 65 -21.61 3.14 0.99
C MET A 65 -21.68 2.52 -0.41
N PRO A 66 -22.90 2.31 -0.96
CA PRO A 66 -23.07 1.71 -2.26
C PRO A 66 -22.55 2.64 -3.35
N ILE A 67 -21.65 2.13 -4.19
CA ILE A 67 -21.10 2.83 -5.36
C ILE A 67 -21.54 2.04 -6.59
N SER A 68 -22.24 2.71 -7.50
CA SER A 68 -22.72 2.12 -8.75
C SER A 68 -22.08 2.84 -9.92
N GLU A 69 -21.10 2.19 -10.55
CA GLU A 69 -20.40 2.68 -11.73
C GLU A 69 -20.33 1.60 -12.79
N GLU A 70 -20.34 1.99 -14.08
CA GLU A 70 -20.18 1.04 -15.18
C GLU A 70 -18.79 0.37 -15.16
N ASN A 71 -17.76 1.12 -14.76
CA ASN A 71 -16.38 0.64 -14.68
C ASN A 71 -15.76 0.97 -13.31
N PRO A 72 -16.11 0.22 -12.24
CA PRO A 72 -15.64 0.52 -10.88
C PRO A 72 -14.10 0.54 -10.75
N CYS A 73 -13.42 -0.33 -11.51
CA CYS A 73 -11.96 -0.34 -11.57
C CYS A 73 -11.36 0.95 -12.14
N LEU A 74 -12.09 1.76 -12.92
CA LEU A 74 -11.59 3.02 -13.48
C LEU A 74 -12.19 4.26 -12.80
N GLY A 75 -13.17 4.07 -11.92
CA GLY A 75 -14.00 5.14 -11.36
C GLY A 75 -13.57 5.62 -9.98
N TRP A 76 -14.58 5.85 -9.13
CA TRP A 76 -14.45 6.45 -7.81
C TRP A 76 -13.96 5.43 -6.78
N ARG A 77 -12.63 5.25 -6.72
CA ARG A 77 -11.96 4.29 -5.82
C ARG A 77 -10.66 4.83 -5.20
N GLY A 78 -10.23 4.19 -4.12
CA GLY A 78 -8.94 4.47 -3.48
C GLY A 78 -8.83 5.92 -2.99
N ILE A 79 -7.70 6.56 -3.26
CA ILE A 79 -7.43 7.93 -2.81
C ILE A 79 -8.50 8.93 -3.28
N ARG A 80 -9.14 8.68 -4.43
CA ARG A 80 -10.18 9.56 -4.99
C ARG A 80 -11.39 9.68 -4.07
N ILE A 81 -11.79 8.57 -3.43
CA ILE A 81 -12.86 8.60 -2.42
C ILE A 81 -12.40 9.43 -1.23
N THR A 82 -11.19 9.18 -0.73
CA THR A 82 -10.70 9.80 0.49
C THR A 82 -10.39 11.29 0.33
N LEU A 83 -10.08 11.76 -0.88
CA LEU A 83 -9.89 13.19 -1.16
C LEU A 83 -11.22 13.91 -1.46
N ASP A 84 -12.20 13.23 -2.05
CA ASP A 84 -13.56 13.76 -2.21
C ASP A 84 -14.31 13.84 -0.87
N GLN A 85 -14.08 12.85 0.01
CA GLN A 85 -14.66 12.75 1.35
C GLN A 85 -13.55 12.80 2.42
N PRO A 86 -12.95 13.99 2.66
CA PRO A 86 -11.75 14.13 3.50
C PRO A 86 -11.98 13.73 4.96
N GLU A 87 -13.21 13.74 5.47
CA GLU A 87 -13.51 13.29 6.83
C GLU A 87 -13.19 11.80 7.05
N ILE A 88 -13.46 10.95 6.04
CA ILE A 88 -13.10 9.53 6.09
C ILE A 88 -11.58 9.38 6.19
N PHE A 89 -10.85 10.16 5.41
CA PHE A 89 -9.39 10.17 5.41
C PHE A 89 -8.82 10.66 6.74
N LEU A 90 -9.32 11.79 7.26
CA LEU A 90 -8.83 12.40 8.49
C LEU A 90 -9.06 11.49 9.70
N ILE A 91 -10.25 10.86 9.83
CA ILE A 91 -10.52 9.88 10.89
C ILE A 91 -9.52 8.74 10.82
N GLN A 92 -9.30 8.18 9.63
CA GLN A 92 -8.38 7.06 9.44
C GLN A 92 -6.94 7.45 9.78
N VAL A 93 -6.47 8.60 9.28
CA VAL A 93 -5.09 9.05 9.49
C VAL A 93 -4.85 9.43 10.94
N ARG A 94 -5.78 10.13 11.61
CA ARG A 94 -5.65 10.41 13.06
C ARG A 94 -5.57 9.11 13.85
N ALA A 95 -6.38 8.11 13.52
CA ALA A 95 -6.30 6.80 14.17
C ALA A 95 -4.94 6.13 13.97
N MET A 96 -4.38 6.17 12.74
CA MET A 96 -3.05 5.64 12.45
C MET A 96 -1.95 6.37 13.25
N LEU A 97 -2.03 7.70 13.32
CA LEU A 97 -1.06 8.55 14.00
C LEU A 97 -1.11 8.37 15.53
N ARG A 98 -2.31 8.32 16.12
CA ARG A 98 -2.51 8.00 17.54
C ARG A 98 -1.96 6.62 17.90
N ALA A 99 -2.21 5.62 17.05
CA ALA A 99 -1.67 4.28 17.25
C ALA A 99 -0.14 4.22 17.13
N ASN A 100 0.47 5.10 16.31
CA ASN A 100 1.92 5.20 16.11
C ASN A 100 2.66 5.93 17.24
N ALA A 101 1.95 6.70 18.08
CA ALA A 101 2.57 7.56 19.10
C ALA A 101 3.57 6.82 20.00
N ALA A 102 3.29 5.55 20.33
CA ALA A 102 4.14 4.74 21.21
C ALA A 102 5.28 3.98 20.50
N THR A 103 5.12 3.67 19.20
CA THR A 103 6.02 2.73 18.50
C THR A 103 6.92 3.41 17.47
N GLY A 104 6.43 4.47 16.82
CA GLY A 104 7.18 5.23 15.82
C GLY A 104 7.60 4.44 14.57
N ASN A 105 6.97 3.30 14.29
CA ASN A 105 7.33 2.38 13.22
C ASN A 105 6.32 2.36 12.04
N LEU A 106 5.41 3.32 11.98
CA LEU A 106 4.40 3.44 10.92
C LEU A 106 4.97 3.99 9.62
N ASN A 107 4.60 3.33 8.51
CA ASN A 107 4.57 3.93 7.19
C ASN A 107 3.11 4.02 6.71
N ILE A 108 2.74 5.13 6.08
CA ILE A 108 1.44 5.31 5.42
C ILE A 108 1.63 5.13 3.92
N LEU A 109 0.76 4.32 3.30
CA LEU A 109 0.78 4.05 1.86
C LEU A 109 -0.54 4.53 1.22
N LEU A 110 -0.43 5.40 0.22
CA LEU A 110 -1.58 5.96 -0.51
C LEU A 110 -1.92 5.12 -1.77
N PRO A 111 -3.11 4.53 -1.89
CA PRO A 111 -3.54 3.74 -3.04
C PRO A 111 -4.01 4.59 -4.22
N MET A 112 -3.98 4.04 -5.44
CA MET A 112 -4.64 4.60 -6.64
C MET A 112 -4.26 6.04 -7.02
N VAL A 113 -3.07 6.48 -6.66
CA VAL A 113 -2.54 7.81 -7.01
C VAL A 113 -2.35 7.92 -8.53
N THR A 114 -2.79 9.03 -9.11
CA THR A 114 -2.74 9.31 -10.55
C THR A 114 -2.11 10.66 -10.90
N SER A 115 -2.02 11.58 -9.94
CA SER A 115 -1.38 12.88 -10.10
C SER A 115 -0.50 13.25 -8.90
N LEU A 116 0.38 14.24 -9.09
CA LEU A 116 1.20 14.77 -8.00
C LEU A 116 0.37 15.61 -7.01
N ASP A 117 -0.69 16.27 -7.48
CA ASP A 117 -1.57 17.10 -6.66
C ASP A 117 -2.30 16.25 -5.62
N GLU A 118 -2.70 15.02 -5.96
CA GLU A 118 -3.29 14.06 -5.01
C GLU A 118 -2.32 13.72 -3.87
N VAL A 119 -1.02 13.60 -4.16
CA VAL A 119 0.02 13.34 -3.15
C VAL A 119 0.20 14.57 -2.26
N ASP A 120 0.29 15.76 -2.86
CA ASP A 120 0.50 17.02 -2.15
C ASP A 120 -0.69 17.32 -1.21
N GLU A 121 -1.93 17.09 -1.66
CA GLU A 121 -3.13 17.25 -0.83
C GLU A 121 -3.22 16.20 0.29
N ALA A 122 -2.94 14.92 -0.01
CA ALA A 122 -2.92 13.89 1.02
C ALA A 122 -1.88 14.17 2.11
N ARG A 123 -0.69 14.68 1.74
CA ARG A 123 0.33 15.11 2.70
C ARG A 123 -0.16 16.26 3.57
N ARG A 124 -0.82 17.26 2.99
CA ARG A 124 -1.41 18.38 3.73
C ARG A 124 -2.43 17.90 4.77
N LEU A 125 -3.28 16.95 4.39
CA LEU A 125 -4.26 16.35 5.29
C LEU A 125 -3.60 15.50 6.39
N ILE A 126 -2.54 14.75 6.07
CA ILE A 126 -1.77 13.98 7.07
C ILE A 126 -1.09 14.91 8.08
N GLU A 127 -0.49 16.01 7.61
CA GLU A 127 0.13 17.01 8.49
C GLU A 127 -0.91 17.68 9.39
N ARG A 128 -2.09 18.02 8.84
CA ARG A 128 -3.21 18.55 9.63
C ARG A 128 -3.64 17.57 10.71
N ALA A 129 -3.88 16.30 10.35
CA ALA A 129 -4.24 15.25 11.29
C ALA A 129 -3.17 15.05 12.37
N GLY A 130 -1.88 15.18 12.02
CA GLY A 130 -0.78 15.15 12.98
C GLY A 130 -0.89 16.24 14.04
N ARG A 131 -1.11 17.49 13.63
CA ARG A 131 -1.30 18.61 14.57
C ARG A 131 -2.51 18.40 15.47
N GLU A 132 -3.64 17.97 14.91
CA GLU A 132 -4.86 17.67 15.68
C GLU A 132 -4.60 16.58 16.75
N VAL A 133 -3.79 15.57 16.42
CA VAL A 133 -3.42 14.51 17.36
C VAL A 133 -2.44 15.01 18.43
N GLU A 134 -1.42 15.78 18.05
CA GLU A 134 -0.45 16.36 18.99
C GLU A 134 -1.12 17.29 20.01
N GLU A 135 -2.06 18.12 19.56
CA GLU A 135 -2.88 18.98 20.43
C GLU A 135 -3.75 18.15 21.38
N MET A 136 -4.34 17.06 20.90
CA MET A 136 -5.19 16.18 21.70
C MET A 136 -4.40 15.45 22.81
N ILE A 137 -3.19 14.96 22.50
CA ILE A 137 -2.40 14.16 23.45
C ILE A 137 -1.41 14.99 24.28
N GLY A 138 -1.12 16.22 23.85
CA GLY A 138 -0.25 17.18 24.56
C GLY A 138 1.25 16.99 24.35
N TYR A 139 1.67 16.24 23.33
CA TYR A 139 3.09 16.04 22.98
C TYR A 139 3.27 15.71 21.49
N GLU A 140 4.48 15.97 20.97
CA GLU A 140 4.84 15.67 19.57
C GLU A 140 4.86 14.17 19.29
N ILE A 141 4.31 13.74 18.15
CA ILE A 141 4.28 12.33 17.75
C ILE A 141 5.37 12.00 16.72
N PRO A 142 5.83 10.74 16.65
CA PRO A 142 6.71 10.31 15.57
C PRO A 142 6.04 10.48 14.21
N LYS A 143 6.72 11.19 13.30
CA LYS A 143 6.25 11.39 11.92
C LYS A 143 6.35 10.08 11.14
N PRO A 144 5.26 9.60 10.50
CA PRO A 144 5.34 8.41 9.66
C PRO A 144 6.04 8.72 8.34
N ARG A 145 6.63 7.69 7.72
CA ARG A 145 7.03 7.78 6.31
C ARG A 145 5.79 7.69 5.43
N ILE A 146 5.72 8.49 4.38
CA ILE A 146 4.58 8.55 3.44
C ILE A 146 5.05 8.03 2.08
N GLY A 147 4.39 6.99 1.59
CA GLY A 147 4.64 6.42 0.28
C GLY A 147 3.38 6.31 -0.56
N ILE A 148 3.55 6.00 -1.84
CA ILE A 148 2.43 5.70 -2.75
C ILE A 148 2.48 4.26 -3.23
N MET A 149 1.30 3.70 -3.47
CA MET A 149 1.17 2.46 -4.20
C MET A 149 1.30 2.75 -5.67
N LEU A 150 2.39 2.27 -6.28
CA LEU A 150 2.62 2.45 -7.70
C LEU A 150 1.85 1.39 -8.48
N GLU A 151 0.59 1.69 -8.76
CA GLU A 151 -0.34 0.76 -9.41
C GLU A 151 -1.09 1.36 -10.60
N VAL A 152 -0.96 2.67 -10.85
CA VAL A 152 -1.52 3.33 -12.03
C VAL A 152 -0.38 3.63 -13.03
N PRO A 153 -0.50 3.24 -14.32
CA PRO A 153 0.58 3.39 -15.29
C PRO A 153 1.10 4.81 -15.47
N SER A 154 0.24 5.83 -15.36
CA SER A 154 0.64 7.24 -15.48
C SER A 154 1.75 7.61 -14.47
N MET A 155 1.67 7.09 -13.25
CA MET A 155 2.62 7.41 -12.19
C MET A 155 4.00 6.80 -12.40
N VAL A 156 4.11 5.77 -13.24
CA VAL A 156 5.41 5.19 -13.61
C VAL A 156 6.28 6.23 -14.34
N PHE A 157 5.66 7.03 -15.22
CA PHE A 157 6.35 8.10 -15.95
C PHE A 157 6.62 9.35 -15.09
N MET A 158 6.00 9.43 -13.91
CA MET A 158 6.13 10.56 -12.99
C MET A 158 7.14 10.31 -11.85
N LEU A 159 7.82 9.16 -11.83
CA LEU A 159 8.78 8.79 -10.79
C LEU A 159 9.84 9.86 -10.46
N PRO A 160 10.47 10.54 -11.44
CA PRO A 160 11.43 11.62 -11.15
C PRO A 160 10.84 12.76 -10.31
N HIS A 161 9.54 13.04 -10.50
CA HIS A 161 8.83 14.12 -9.82
C HIS A 161 8.28 13.68 -8.46
N LEU A 162 7.96 12.39 -8.31
CA LEU A 162 7.54 11.77 -7.05
C LEU A 162 8.67 11.70 -6.04
N ALA A 163 9.92 11.51 -6.47
CA ALA A 163 11.08 11.36 -5.58
C ALA A 163 11.21 12.48 -4.53
N LYS A 164 10.70 13.68 -4.82
CA LYS A 164 10.74 14.85 -3.92
C LYS A 164 9.55 14.92 -2.94
N ARG A 165 8.56 14.04 -3.09
CA ARG A 165 7.26 14.10 -2.39
C ARG A 165 6.97 12.88 -1.53
N VAL A 166 7.61 11.75 -1.82
CA VAL A 166 7.35 10.48 -1.13
C VAL A 166 8.64 9.91 -0.57
N ASP A 167 8.52 9.24 0.57
CA ASP A 167 9.64 8.59 1.24
C ASP A 167 9.93 7.21 0.65
N PHE A 168 8.95 6.59 -0.02
CA PHE A 168 9.06 5.28 -0.67
C PHE A 168 7.93 5.07 -1.68
N ILE A 169 8.10 4.08 -2.54
CA ILE A 169 7.05 3.55 -3.43
C ILE A 169 6.87 2.06 -3.20
N SER A 170 5.65 1.58 -3.33
CA SER A 170 5.34 0.14 -3.30
C SER A 170 4.58 -0.24 -4.56
N VAL A 171 5.21 -1.00 -5.45
CA VAL A 171 4.55 -1.46 -6.68
C VAL A 171 3.40 -2.41 -6.31
N GLY A 172 2.18 -2.07 -6.72
CA GLY A 172 1.00 -2.90 -6.60
C GLY A 172 0.82 -3.71 -7.89
N THR A 173 1.47 -4.88 -7.98
CA THR A 173 1.56 -5.60 -9.26
C THR A 173 0.22 -6.03 -9.83
N ASN A 174 -0.76 -6.25 -8.96
CA ASN A 174 -2.07 -6.74 -9.37
C ASN A 174 -2.81 -5.70 -10.22
N ASP A 175 -2.95 -4.49 -9.68
CA ASP A 175 -3.67 -3.41 -10.34
C ASP A 175 -2.81 -2.82 -11.48
N LEU A 176 -1.47 -2.76 -11.31
CA LEU A 176 -0.58 -2.32 -12.38
C LEU A 176 -0.67 -3.23 -13.62
N THR A 177 -0.69 -4.55 -13.44
CA THR A 177 -0.85 -5.51 -14.55
C THR A 177 -2.20 -5.32 -15.23
N GLN A 178 -3.27 -5.21 -14.43
CA GLN A 178 -4.63 -4.97 -14.94
C GLN A 178 -4.71 -3.71 -15.81
N TYR A 179 -4.12 -2.58 -15.39
CA TYR A 179 -4.19 -1.35 -16.17
C TYR A 179 -3.21 -1.30 -17.34
N ILE A 180 -2.03 -1.92 -17.24
CA ILE A 180 -1.10 -2.03 -18.38
C ILE A 180 -1.69 -2.89 -19.49
N LEU A 181 -2.37 -3.98 -19.14
CA LEU A 181 -2.95 -4.92 -20.12
C LEU A 181 -4.41 -4.63 -20.45
N ALA A 182 -5.02 -3.63 -19.79
CA ALA A 182 -6.44 -3.31 -19.90
C ALA A 182 -7.35 -4.54 -19.69
N VAL A 183 -7.06 -5.34 -18.66
CA VAL A 183 -7.76 -6.60 -18.38
C VAL A 183 -8.22 -6.67 -16.92
N ASP A 184 -9.52 -6.87 -16.71
CA ASP A 184 -10.07 -7.15 -15.39
C ASP A 184 -9.77 -8.60 -14.99
N ARG A 185 -8.93 -8.77 -13.96
CA ARG A 185 -8.55 -10.09 -13.44
C ARG A 185 -9.72 -10.86 -12.81
N ASN A 186 -10.78 -10.18 -12.37
CA ASN A 186 -11.97 -10.81 -11.82
C ASN A 186 -12.97 -11.24 -12.90
N ASN A 187 -12.76 -10.82 -14.16
CA ASN A 187 -13.61 -11.19 -15.27
C ASN A 187 -13.15 -12.51 -15.89
N THR A 188 -13.88 -13.58 -15.61
CA THR A 188 -13.56 -14.95 -16.06
C THR A 188 -13.45 -15.12 -17.58
N ARG A 189 -14.03 -14.21 -18.38
CA ARG A 189 -13.94 -14.26 -19.85
C ARG A 189 -12.59 -13.81 -20.40
N VAL A 190 -11.85 -13.00 -19.64
CA VAL A 190 -10.58 -12.39 -20.06
C VAL A 190 -9.45 -12.66 -19.08
N ALA A 191 -9.71 -13.34 -17.97
CA ALA A 191 -8.72 -13.66 -16.94
C ALA A 191 -7.51 -14.46 -17.47
N ASN A 192 -7.66 -15.17 -18.59
CA ASN A 192 -6.57 -15.86 -19.28
C ASN A 192 -5.57 -14.92 -19.97
N ILE A 193 -5.93 -13.65 -20.20
CA ILE A 193 -5.08 -12.61 -20.78
C ILE A 193 -4.26 -11.91 -19.68
N TYR A 194 -4.73 -11.96 -18.43
CA TYR A 194 -3.99 -11.43 -17.29
C TYR A 194 -2.70 -12.22 -17.09
N ASP A 195 -1.56 -11.59 -17.38
CA ASP A 195 -0.24 -12.20 -17.26
C ASP A 195 0.72 -11.26 -16.54
N SER A 196 1.09 -11.63 -15.32
CA SER A 196 2.05 -10.87 -14.50
C SER A 196 3.48 -10.90 -15.05
N LEU A 197 3.81 -11.84 -15.94
CA LEU A 197 5.09 -11.94 -16.64
C LEU A 197 5.03 -11.40 -18.07
N HIS A 198 3.94 -10.71 -18.44
CA HIS A 198 3.82 -10.10 -19.75
C HIS A 198 5.00 -9.14 -20.02
N PRO A 199 5.60 -9.13 -21.23
CA PRO A 199 6.77 -8.30 -21.52
C PRO A 199 6.60 -6.81 -21.22
N ALA A 200 5.39 -6.26 -21.39
CA ALA A 200 5.09 -4.88 -21.02
C ALA A 200 5.19 -4.63 -19.50
N MET A 201 4.72 -5.59 -18.69
CA MET A 201 4.81 -5.52 -17.23
C MET A 201 6.28 -5.63 -16.78
N LEU A 202 7.05 -6.56 -17.37
CA LEU A 202 8.48 -6.70 -17.07
C LEU A 202 9.29 -5.46 -17.46
N ARG A 203 8.98 -4.83 -18.59
CA ARG A 203 9.59 -3.55 -19.00
C ARG A 203 9.22 -2.42 -18.05
N ALA A 204 7.96 -2.36 -17.59
CA ALA A 204 7.53 -1.38 -16.61
C ALA A 204 8.29 -1.56 -15.29
N LEU A 205 8.39 -2.79 -14.77
CA LEU A 205 9.17 -3.09 -13.56
C LEU A 205 10.65 -2.71 -13.70
N ALA A 206 11.27 -3.03 -14.83
CA ALA A 206 12.66 -2.64 -15.10
C ALA A 206 12.86 -1.12 -15.12
N MET A 207 11.91 -0.38 -15.73
CA MET A 207 11.93 1.08 -15.74
C MET A 207 11.74 1.64 -14.33
N ILE A 208 10.79 1.12 -13.56
CA ILE A 208 10.55 1.51 -12.16
C ILE A 208 11.81 1.33 -11.33
N ALA A 209 12.46 0.17 -11.44
CA ALA A 209 13.66 -0.13 -10.68
C ALA A 209 14.81 0.84 -11.01
N ARG A 210 15.03 1.09 -12.30
CA ARG A 210 16.03 2.04 -12.77
C ARG A 210 15.76 3.47 -12.30
N GLU A 211 14.54 3.96 -12.46
CA GLU A 211 14.18 5.32 -12.05
C GLU A 211 14.26 5.48 -10.53
N ALA A 212 13.86 4.46 -9.76
CA ALA A 212 13.99 4.47 -8.31
C ALA A 212 15.46 4.52 -7.88
N GLU A 213 16.35 3.77 -8.54
CA GLU A 213 17.80 3.83 -8.29
C GLU A 213 18.39 5.21 -8.63
N ILE A 214 18.09 5.75 -9.81
CA ILE A 214 18.58 7.06 -10.28
C ILE A 214 18.16 8.18 -9.31
N HIS A 215 16.92 8.13 -8.83
CA HIS A 215 16.34 9.17 -8.00
C HIS A 215 16.41 8.89 -6.49
N GLY A 216 17.03 7.78 -6.07
CA GLY A 216 17.19 7.41 -4.67
C GLY A 216 15.87 7.12 -3.95
N ILE A 217 14.86 6.61 -4.64
CA ILE A 217 13.55 6.26 -4.07
C ILE A 217 13.63 4.87 -3.43
N ASP A 218 13.19 4.73 -2.18
CA ASP A 218 13.02 3.42 -1.53
C ASP A 218 11.94 2.60 -2.28
N LEU A 219 12.39 1.57 -3.00
CA LEU A 219 11.58 0.73 -3.86
C LEU A 219 11.15 -0.55 -3.16
N ARG A 220 9.82 -0.72 -3.08
CA ARG A 220 9.17 -1.91 -2.53
C ARG A 220 8.21 -2.50 -3.54
N LEU A 221 7.82 -3.76 -3.31
CA LEU A 221 6.81 -4.43 -4.12
C LEU A 221 5.87 -5.24 -3.24
N CYS A 222 4.60 -5.18 -3.58
CA CYS A 222 3.55 -5.98 -2.97
C CYS A 222 2.60 -6.50 -4.06
N GLY A 223 1.84 -7.54 -3.73
CA GLY A 223 0.98 -8.22 -4.69
C GLY A 223 1.40 -9.67 -4.89
N GLU A 224 0.75 -10.35 -5.82
CA GLU A 224 0.90 -11.79 -5.99
C GLU A 224 2.28 -12.17 -6.53
N MET A 225 2.91 -11.32 -7.35
CA MET A 225 4.27 -11.55 -7.87
C MET A 225 5.31 -11.71 -6.77
N ALA A 226 5.14 -11.05 -5.61
CA ALA A 226 6.07 -11.22 -4.49
C ALA A 226 5.98 -12.62 -3.84
N GLY A 227 4.88 -13.34 -4.02
CA GLY A 227 4.66 -14.67 -3.46
C GLY A 227 4.99 -15.82 -4.40
N ASP A 228 5.18 -15.55 -5.69
CA ASP A 228 5.51 -16.55 -6.71
C ASP A 228 7.05 -16.71 -6.84
N PRO A 229 7.61 -17.90 -6.59
CA PRO A 229 9.06 -18.13 -6.68
C PRO A 229 9.70 -17.76 -8.01
N MET A 230 9.02 -17.98 -9.15
CA MET A 230 9.54 -17.62 -10.46
C MET A 230 9.59 -16.10 -10.62
N CYS A 231 8.53 -15.40 -10.21
CA CYS A 231 8.49 -13.94 -10.22
C CYS A 231 9.55 -13.35 -9.28
N VAL A 232 9.76 -13.92 -8.10
CA VAL A 232 10.75 -13.44 -7.12
C VAL A 232 12.17 -13.43 -7.72
N ALA A 233 12.57 -14.47 -8.44
CA ALA A 233 13.88 -14.52 -9.09
C ALA A 233 14.06 -13.38 -10.11
N ILE A 234 13.04 -13.13 -10.93
CA ILE A 234 13.02 -12.02 -11.91
C ILE A 234 13.09 -10.67 -11.18
N LEU A 235 12.27 -10.47 -10.14
CA LEU A 235 12.23 -9.23 -9.36
C LEU A 235 13.60 -8.93 -8.72
N ILE A 236 14.26 -9.95 -8.16
CA ILE A 236 15.62 -9.79 -7.61
C ILE A 236 16.59 -9.40 -8.73
N GLY A 237 16.53 -10.06 -9.89
CA GLY A 237 17.35 -9.72 -11.07
C GLY A 237 17.12 -8.29 -11.57
N LEU A 238 15.90 -7.76 -11.45
CA LEU A 238 15.55 -6.38 -11.79
C LEU A 238 15.94 -5.34 -10.72
N GLY A 239 16.41 -5.76 -9.54
CA GLY A 239 16.86 -4.85 -8.48
C GLY A 239 15.89 -4.68 -7.30
N TYR A 240 14.76 -5.38 -7.27
CA TYR A 240 13.83 -5.34 -6.13
C TYR A 240 14.42 -6.09 -4.93
N ARG A 241 14.37 -5.49 -3.74
CA ARG A 241 14.91 -6.07 -2.49
C ARG A 241 13.86 -6.15 -1.37
N HIS A 242 12.86 -5.27 -1.39
CA HIS A 242 11.78 -5.25 -0.41
C HIS A 242 10.51 -5.85 -0.99
N LEU A 243 10.27 -7.15 -0.70
CA LEU A 243 9.11 -7.90 -1.21
C LEU A 243 8.12 -8.19 -0.08
N SER A 244 6.88 -7.72 -0.24
CA SER A 244 5.76 -7.94 0.69
C SER A 244 4.80 -8.97 0.12
N MET A 245 4.56 -10.04 0.87
CA MET A 245 3.75 -11.18 0.44
C MET A 245 2.95 -11.77 1.60
N ASN A 246 2.01 -12.66 1.31
CA ASN A 246 1.26 -13.35 2.35
C ASN A 246 2.20 -14.18 3.25
N GLY A 247 1.85 -14.34 4.53
CA GLY A 247 2.73 -15.00 5.51
C GLY A 247 3.11 -16.45 5.16
N ARG A 248 2.28 -17.15 4.38
CA ARG A 248 2.57 -18.51 3.87
C ARG A 248 3.65 -18.51 2.79
N SER A 249 3.79 -17.43 2.03
CA SER A 249 4.75 -17.32 0.93
C SER A 249 6.11 -16.82 1.43
N VAL A 250 6.16 -16.07 2.53
CA VAL A 250 7.43 -15.63 3.17
C VAL A 250 8.36 -16.79 3.45
N ALA A 251 7.82 -17.91 3.95
CA ALA A 251 8.61 -19.10 4.23
C ALA A 251 9.25 -19.69 2.96
N ARG A 252 8.56 -19.65 1.82
CA ARG A 252 9.04 -20.18 0.53
C ARG A 252 10.06 -19.22 -0.12
N ALA A 253 9.80 -17.92 -0.09
CA ALA A 253 10.67 -16.92 -0.69
C ALA A 253 12.01 -16.72 0.04
N LYS A 254 12.09 -17.00 1.35
CA LYS A 254 13.35 -16.93 2.11
C LYS A 254 14.19 -18.21 2.05
N ILE A 255 13.69 -19.29 1.43
CA ILE A 255 14.42 -20.55 1.28
C ILE A 255 15.49 -20.59 0.15
N PRO A 256 15.54 -19.68 -0.86
CA PRO A 256 16.60 -19.75 -1.88
C PRO A 256 17.81 -18.80 -1.66
N ALA A 257 17.90 -18.03 -0.58
CA ALA A 257 19.01 -17.07 -0.41
C ALA A 257 20.23 -17.63 0.38
N ALA A 258 20.18 -18.90 0.81
CA ALA A 258 21.24 -19.53 1.61
C ALA A 258 22.01 -20.64 0.87
N ALA A 259 21.86 -20.73 -0.44
CA ALA A 259 22.60 -21.67 -1.28
C ALA A 259 23.32 -20.90 -2.38
N HIS A 260 24.37 -20.17 -2.01
CA HIS A 260 25.67 -20.03 -2.70
C HIS A 260 26.54 -19.01 -1.96
#